data_AF-A0A7R9M1H5-F1
#
_entry.id   AF-A0A7R9M1H5-F1
#
_cell.length_a   1.000
_cell.length_b   1.000
_cell.length_c   1.000
_cell.angle_alpha   90.00
_cell.angle_beta   90.00
_cell.angle_gamma   90.00
#
_symmetry.space_group_name_H-M   'P 1'
#
loop_
_entity.id
_entity.type
_entity.pdbx_description
1 polymer ?
#
loop_
_entity_poly.entity_id
_entity_poly.type
_entity_poly.pdbx_seq_one_letter_code
_entity_poly.pdbx_strand_id
1 'polypeptide(L)'
;MNEHKKVPFPWCAPESLKSRQFSHASDTWMFGVTLWEMFTFGHEPWIGLNGAQILHKIDQEEERLPQPNACPFEIYQLLLQCWAPKPNDRPTFEALKAFFCESRPHKLKALTMFDGNPENHPKLATDKTESSANIYLKVEVSDEIHV
;
A
#
# COMPACT_ATOMS: atom_id res chain seq x y z
N MET A 1 31.04 3.01 -17.11
CA MET A 1 30.03 3.02 -16.04
C MET A 1 30.54 2.13 -14.93
N ASN A 2 30.95 2.67 -13.78
CA ASN A 2 31.25 1.85 -12.61
C ASN A 2 29.92 1.38 -12.01
N GLU A 3 29.54 0.13 -12.28
CA GLU A 3 28.38 -0.54 -11.70
C GLU A 3 28.60 -0.91 -10.22
N HIS A 4 28.95 0.07 -9.39
CA HIS A 4 28.66 -0.07 -7.96
C HIS A 4 27.15 -0.02 -7.82
N LYS A 5 26.50 -1.19 -7.97
CA LYS A 5 25.09 -1.42 -7.66
C LYS A 5 24.86 -0.93 -6.24
N LYS A 6 24.36 0.31 -6.10
CA LYS A 6 24.00 0.86 -4.80
C LYS A 6 22.92 -0.05 -4.23
N VAL A 7 23.22 -0.67 -3.10
CA VAL A 7 22.24 -1.51 -2.39
C VAL A 7 21.03 -0.63 -2.08
N PRO A 8 19.80 -1.05 -2.44
CA PRO A 8 18.59 -0.29 -2.17
C PRO A 8 18.20 -0.47 -0.69
N PHE A 9 18.98 0.12 0.21
CA PHE A 9 18.82 -0.04 1.66
C PHE A 9 17.38 0.21 2.17
N PRO A 10 16.63 1.21 1.66
CA PRO A 10 15.25 1.44 2.11
C PRO A 10 14.25 0.30 1.85
N TRP A 11 14.55 -0.61 0.93
CA TRP A 11 13.71 -1.78 0.63
C TRP A 11 14.16 -3.01 1.41
N CYS A 12 15.39 -3.05 1.92
CA CYS A 12 15.94 -4.26 2.53
C CYS A 12 15.22 -4.62 3.83
N ALA A 13 14.92 -5.92 3.99
CA ALA A 13 14.42 -6.48 5.24
C ALA A 13 15.50 -6.41 6.36
N PRO A 14 15.11 -6.46 7.65
CA PRO A 14 16.06 -6.42 8.76
C PRO A 14 17.17 -7.47 8.68
N GLU A 15 16.84 -8.70 8.28
CA GLU A 15 17.81 -9.79 8.11
C GLU A 15 18.76 -9.55 6.92
N SER A 16 18.29 -8.88 5.86
CA SER A 16 19.12 -8.52 4.70
C SER A 16 20.11 -7.41 5.05
N LEU A 17 19.71 -6.46 5.91
CA LEU A 17 20.58 -5.41 6.43
C LEU A 17 21.59 -5.93 7.47
N LYS A 18 21.15 -6.81 8.39
CA LYS A 18 22.00 -7.34 9.48
C LYS A 18 23.02 -8.38 9.01
N SER A 19 22.56 -9.37 8.27
CA SER A 19 23.33 -10.60 8.03
C SER A 19 23.40 -10.99 6.55
N ARG A 20 22.97 -10.11 5.64
CA ARG A 20 22.96 -10.36 4.18
C ARG A 20 22.18 -11.62 3.81
N GLN A 21 21.14 -11.95 4.57
CA GLN A 21 20.24 -13.06 4.27
C GLN A 21 19.15 -12.60 3.31
N PHE A 22 18.94 -13.39 2.26
CA PHE A 22 17.95 -13.15 1.21
C PHE A 22 17.11 -14.39 1.01
N SER A 23 15.80 -14.20 0.86
CA SER A 23 14.81 -15.25 0.73
C SER A 23 13.53 -14.70 0.13
N HIS A 24 12.58 -15.56 -0.21
CA HIS A 24 11.24 -15.11 -0.60
C HIS A 24 10.57 -14.24 0.48
N ALA A 25 10.87 -14.47 1.77
CA ALA A 25 10.34 -13.63 2.85
C ALA A 25 10.98 -12.23 2.87
N SER A 26 12.27 -12.08 2.52
CA SER A 26 12.86 -10.74 2.33
C SER A 26 12.29 -10.05 1.09
N ASP A 27 11.94 -10.81 0.05
CA ASP A 27 11.24 -10.28 -1.13
C ASP A 27 9.83 -9.80 -0.77
N THR A 28 9.10 -10.49 0.12
CA THR A 28 7.81 -10.01 0.65
C THR A 28 7.95 -8.66 1.36
N TRP A 29 9.00 -8.46 2.16
CA TRP A 29 9.27 -7.17 2.80
C TRP A 29 9.50 -6.06 1.75
N MET A 30 10.37 -6.34 0.77
CA MET A 30 10.67 -5.41 -0.34
C MET A 30 9.40 -5.05 -1.11
N PHE A 31 8.55 -6.03 -1.37
CA PHE A 31 7.25 -5.83 -2.02
C PHE A 31 6.31 -4.95 -1.20
N GLY A 32 6.30 -5.08 0.13
CA GLY A 32 5.57 -4.17 1.01
C GLY A 32 6.01 -2.72 0.86
N VAL A 33 7.33 -2.47 0.77
CA VAL A 33 7.89 -1.13 0.50
C VAL A 33 7.46 -0.64 -0.88
N THR A 34 7.53 -1.48 -1.91
CA THR A 34 7.05 -1.12 -3.26
C THR A 34 5.58 -0.74 -3.30
N LEU A 35 4.71 -1.49 -2.61
CA LEU A 35 3.29 -1.13 -2.52
C LEU A 35 3.09 0.22 -1.82
N TRP A 36 3.84 0.48 -0.75
CA TRP A 36 3.82 1.79 -0.09
C TRP A 36 4.19 2.93 -1.05
N GLU A 37 5.22 2.73 -1.89
CA GLU A 37 5.57 3.70 -2.94
C GLU A 37 4.43 3.91 -3.94
N MET A 38 3.77 2.84 -4.37
CA MET A 38 2.62 2.94 -5.29
C MET A 38 1.49 3.79 -4.70
N PHE A 39 1.16 3.61 -3.41
CA PHE A 39 0.11 4.38 -2.74
C PHE A 39 0.52 5.79 -2.31
N THR A 40 1.82 6.10 -2.31
CA THR A 40 2.34 7.45 -2.11
C THR A 40 2.67 8.16 -3.42
N PHE A 41 2.37 7.53 -4.57
CA PHE A 41 2.69 8.05 -5.90
C PHE A 41 4.20 8.29 -6.10
N GLY A 42 5.02 7.40 -5.54
CA GLY A 42 6.48 7.39 -5.73
C GLY A 42 7.27 8.22 -4.73
N HIS A 43 6.76 8.42 -3.50
CA HIS A 43 7.59 9.00 -2.45
C HIS A 43 8.78 8.10 -2.13
N GLU A 44 9.90 8.71 -1.75
CA GLU A 44 11.10 7.97 -1.35
C GLU A 44 10.93 7.38 0.06
N PRO A 45 11.03 6.05 0.23
CA PRO A 45 10.96 5.43 1.55
C PRO A 45 12.20 5.79 2.39
N TRP A 46 11.98 6.08 3.67
CA TRP A 46 13.05 6.38 4.63
C TRP A 46 14.02 7.49 4.16
N ILE A 47 13.48 8.52 3.50
CA ILE A 47 14.26 9.60 2.88
C ILE A 47 15.36 10.16 3.78
N GLY A 48 16.58 10.25 3.23
CA GLY A 48 17.75 10.80 3.91
C GLY A 48 18.41 9.87 4.93
N LEU A 49 17.87 8.68 5.18
CA LEU A 49 18.47 7.70 6.09
C LEU A 49 19.41 6.73 5.38
N ASN A 50 20.51 6.37 6.04
CA ASN A 50 21.38 5.29 5.59
C ASN A 50 20.93 3.92 6.13
N GLY A 51 21.50 2.83 5.61
CA GLY A 51 21.09 1.47 5.99
C GLY A 51 21.17 1.16 7.49
N ALA A 52 22.12 1.74 8.24
CA ALA A 52 22.22 1.52 9.68
C ALA A 52 21.12 2.27 10.46
N GLN A 53 20.79 3.49 10.04
CA GLN A 53 19.68 4.26 10.62
C GLN A 53 18.33 3.60 10.32
N ILE A 54 18.15 3.12 9.08
CA ILE A 54 16.94 2.37 8.68
C ILE A 54 16.80 1.11 9.53
N LEU A 55 17.88 0.33 9.68
CA LEU A 55 17.88 -0.87 10.52
C LEU A 55 17.49 -0.53 11.97
N HIS A 56 18.04 0.54 12.55
CA HIS A 56 17.66 0.97 13.90
C HIS A 56 16.16 1.23 14.02
N LYS A 57 15.57 1.99 13.08
CA LYS A 57 14.13 2.28 13.07
C LYS A 57 13.28 1.02 12.98
N ILE A 58 13.57 0.14 12.04
CA ILE A 58 12.68 -1.01 11.77
C ILE A 58 12.86 -2.18 12.74
N ASP A 59 14.06 -2.34 13.31
CA ASP A 59 14.43 -3.51 14.14
C ASP A 59 14.50 -3.20 15.64
N GLN A 60 14.81 -1.97 16.04
CA GLN A 60 14.92 -1.58 17.45
C GLN A 60 13.74 -0.72 17.91
N GLU A 61 13.29 0.22 17.08
CA GLU A 61 12.13 1.08 17.40
C GLU A 61 10.79 0.49 16.93
N GLU A 62 10.85 -0.64 16.19
CA GLU A 62 9.69 -1.29 15.53
C GLU A 62 8.88 -0.32 14.64
N GLU A 63 9.51 0.74 14.14
CA GLU A 63 8.87 1.73 13.28
C GLU A 63 8.59 1.14 11.90
N ARG A 64 7.48 1.58 11.28
CA ARG A 64 7.09 1.22 9.91
C ARG A 64 6.76 2.48 9.14
N LEU A 65 6.83 2.40 7.82
CA LEU A 65 6.37 3.49 6.96
C LEU A 65 4.90 3.80 7.27
N PRO A 66 4.52 5.10 7.37
CA PRO A 66 3.16 5.48 7.75
C PRO A 66 2.16 5.11 6.67
N GLN A 67 0.89 4.92 7.05
CA GLN A 67 -0.18 4.67 6.08
C GLN A 67 -0.30 5.83 5.07
N PRO A 68 -0.18 5.57 3.75
CA PRO A 68 -0.42 6.60 2.75
C PRO A 68 -1.88 7.03 2.69
N ASN A 69 -2.14 8.31 2.38
CA ASN A 69 -3.51 8.85 2.29
C ASN A 69 -4.40 8.12 1.27
N ALA A 70 -3.82 7.64 0.17
CA ALA A 70 -4.54 6.91 -0.87
C ALA A 70 -4.61 5.39 -0.62
N CYS A 71 -4.03 4.89 0.48
CA CYS A 71 -3.97 3.47 0.80
C CYS A 71 -5.19 3.05 1.63
N PRO A 72 -6.05 2.15 1.13
CA PRO A 72 -7.14 1.59 1.92
C PRO A 72 -6.61 0.89 3.17
N PHE A 73 -7.40 0.91 4.25
CA PHE A 73 -6.99 0.38 5.55
C PHE A 73 -6.57 -1.11 5.47
N GLU A 74 -7.33 -1.92 4.74
CA GLU A 74 -7.10 -3.35 4.55
C GLU A 74 -5.76 -3.62 3.84
N ILE A 75 -5.41 -2.76 2.87
CA ILE A 75 -4.12 -2.86 2.19
C ILE A 75 -2.99 -2.48 3.14
N TYR A 76 -3.16 -1.45 3.97
CA TYR A 76 -2.14 -1.09 4.95
C TYR A 76 -1.92 -2.19 6.00
N GLN A 77 -2.98 -2.88 6.43
CA GLN A 77 -2.86 -4.05 7.30
C GLN A 77 -2.04 -5.17 6.62
N LEU A 78 -2.21 -5.37 5.31
CA LEU A 78 -1.37 -6.30 4.54
C LEU A 78 0.11 -5.85 4.51
N LEU A 79 0.38 -4.55 4.35
CA LEU A 79 1.76 -4.03 4.40
C LEU A 79 2.42 -4.30 5.75
N LEU A 80 1.68 -4.10 6.85
CA LEU A 80 2.18 -4.43 8.19
C LEU A 80 2.52 -5.92 8.33
N GLN A 81 1.75 -6.82 7.71
CA GLN A 81 2.07 -8.26 7.66
C GLN A 81 3.31 -8.54 6.81
N CYS A 82 3.48 -7.88 5.66
CA CYS A 82 4.71 -7.96 4.86
C CYS A 82 5.95 -7.50 5.65
N TRP A 83 5.77 -6.56 6.58
CA TRP A 83 6.81 -6.04 7.45
C TRP A 83 6.84 -6.69 8.84
N ALA A 84 6.36 -7.93 8.95
CA ALA A 84 6.51 -8.70 10.18
C ALA A 84 8.01 -8.88 10.53
N PRO A 85 8.40 -8.73 11.82
CA PRO A 85 9.80 -8.85 12.24
C PRO A 85 10.41 -10.20 11.89
N LYS A 86 9.66 -11.30 12.09
CA LYS A 86 10.12 -12.65 11.75
C LYS A 86 9.79 -12.96 10.29
N PRO A 87 10.75 -13.46 9.50
CA PRO A 87 10.52 -13.80 8.09
C PRO A 87 9.37 -14.80 7.87
N ASN A 88 9.21 -15.77 8.77
CA ASN A 88 8.18 -16.82 8.64
C ASN A 88 6.75 -16.33 8.94
N ASP A 89 6.61 -15.15 9.55
CA ASP A 89 5.30 -14.56 9.85
C ASP A 89 4.79 -13.70 8.66
N ARG A 90 5.61 -13.52 7.63
CA ARG A 90 5.26 -12.75 6.43
C ARG A 90 4.46 -13.63 5.46
N PRO A 91 3.46 -13.06 4.76
CA PRO A 91 2.69 -13.80 3.77
C PRO A 91 3.55 -14.24 2.58
N THR A 92 3.20 -15.37 1.99
CA THR A 92 3.79 -15.81 0.72
C THR A 92 3.21 -14.96 -0.43
N PHE A 93 3.92 -14.91 -1.56
CA PHE A 93 3.37 -14.27 -2.77
C PHE A 93 2.07 -14.92 -3.27
N GLU A 94 1.86 -16.21 -2.99
CA GLU A 94 0.59 -16.88 -3.27
C GLU A 94 -0.56 -16.31 -2.41
N ALA A 95 -0.34 -16.13 -1.11
CA ALA A 95 -1.30 -15.50 -0.21
C ALA A 95 -1.56 -14.03 -0.59
N LEU A 96 -0.51 -13.28 -0.94
CA LEU A 96 -0.64 -11.91 -1.44
C LEU A 96 -1.49 -11.83 -2.70
N LYS A 97 -1.23 -12.72 -3.68
CA LYS A 97 -2.03 -12.80 -4.91
C LYS A 97 -3.50 -13.09 -4.62
N ALA A 98 -3.79 -14.07 -3.76
CA ALA A 98 -5.15 -14.39 -3.37
C ALA A 98 -5.87 -13.17 -2.75
N PHE A 99 -5.20 -12.50 -1.79
CA PHE A 99 -5.73 -11.30 -1.16
C PHE A 99 -6.07 -10.19 -2.18
N PHE A 100 -5.19 -9.90 -3.15
CA PHE A 100 -5.46 -8.87 -4.17
C PHE A 100 -6.52 -9.30 -5.19
N CYS A 101 -6.68 -10.59 -5.45
CA CYS A 101 -7.78 -11.09 -6.29
C CYS A 101 -9.14 -10.89 -5.62
N GLU A 102 -9.22 -11.09 -4.31
CA GLU A 102 -10.43 -10.91 -3.51
C GLU A 102 -10.72 -9.42 -3.24
N SER A 103 -9.68 -8.62 -3.01
CA SER A 103 -9.78 -7.20 -2.65
C SER A 103 -9.85 -6.28 -3.86
N ARG A 104 -10.39 -6.75 -5.00
CA ARG A 104 -10.50 -5.93 -6.21
C ARG A 104 -11.42 -4.74 -5.93
N PRO A 105 -10.97 -3.50 -6.23
CA PRO A 105 -11.85 -2.36 -6.12
C PRO A 105 -13.03 -2.54 -7.05
N HIS A 106 -14.23 -2.20 -6.57
CA HIS A 106 -15.42 -2.18 -7.39
C HIS A 106 -15.18 -1.25 -8.58
N LYS A 107 -15.44 -1.73 -9.80
CA LYS A 107 -15.41 -0.87 -10.99
C LYS A 107 -16.62 0.04 -10.91
N LEU A 108 -16.36 1.32 -10.64
CA LEU A 108 -17.39 2.32 -10.54
C LEU A 108 -17.53 3.08 -11.87
N LYS A 109 -18.74 3.12 -12.44
CA LYS A 109 -19.05 3.93 -13.63
C LYS A 109 -19.81 5.19 -13.22
N ALA A 110 -19.32 6.35 -13.62
CA ALA A 110 -20.05 7.60 -13.48
C ALA A 110 -21.32 7.55 -14.35
N LEU A 111 -22.49 7.76 -13.75
CA LEU A 111 -23.77 7.76 -14.48
C LEU A 111 -24.12 9.12 -15.08
N THR A 112 -23.43 10.18 -14.69
CA THR A 112 -23.62 11.53 -15.21
C THR A 112 -22.26 12.15 -15.54
N MET A 113 -22.22 12.91 -16.63
CA MET A 113 -21.03 13.68 -17.02
C MET A 113 -20.84 14.84 -16.05
N PHE A 114 -19.58 15.23 -15.84
CA PHE A 114 -19.26 16.43 -15.06
C PHE A 114 -19.73 17.66 -15.82
N ASP A 115 -20.72 18.38 -15.27
CA ASP A 115 -21.32 19.57 -15.89
C ASP A 115 -20.70 20.89 -15.42
N GLY A 116 -19.70 20.84 -14.53
CA GLY A 116 -19.02 22.01 -13.99
C GLY A 116 -19.86 22.85 -13.04
N ASN A 117 -21.09 22.43 -12.71
CA ASN A 117 -21.96 23.13 -11.77
C ASN A 117 -21.64 22.68 -10.33
N PRO A 118 -21.11 23.56 -9.46
CA PRO A 118 -20.81 23.29 -8.04
C PRO A 118 -21.93 22.62 -7.26
N GLU A 119 -23.19 22.91 -7.61
CA GLU A 119 -24.36 22.34 -6.95
C GLU A 119 -24.57 20.85 -7.26
N ASN A 120 -24.07 20.40 -8.41
CA ASN A 120 -24.19 19.02 -8.89
C ASN A 120 -22.94 18.17 -8.59
N HIS A 121 -21.90 18.74 -7.95
CA HIS A 121 -20.76 17.95 -7.51
C HIS A 121 -21.18 16.94 -6.42
N PRO A 122 -20.69 15.69 -6.48
CA PRO A 122 -20.80 14.76 -5.37
C PRO A 122 -20.11 15.36 -4.13
N LYS A 123 -20.87 15.68 -3.09
CA LYS A 123 -20.33 16.14 -1.80
C LYS A 123 -19.87 14.93 -0.99
N LEU A 124 -18.59 14.87 -0.66
CA LEU A 124 -18.05 13.81 0.21
C LEU A 124 -18.46 14.12 1.66
N ALA A 125 -19.30 13.27 2.25
CA ALA A 125 -19.73 13.44 3.64
C ALA A 125 -18.64 12.97 4.61
N THR A 126 -18.22 13.85 5.52
CA THR A 126 -17.62 13.43 6.80
C THR A 126 -18.77 13.14 7.75
N ASP A 127 -19.01 11.87 8.01
CA ASP A 127 -20.15 11.36 8.79
C ASP A 127 -20.22 11.96 10.20
N LYS A 128 -21.35 12.61 10.52
CA LYS A 128 -22.06 12.45 11.80
C LYS A 128 -23.56 12.68 11.59
N THR A 129 -24.33 11.67 11.98
CA THR A 129 -25.76 11.69 12.39
C THR A 129 -26.83 11.81 11.30
N GLU A 130 -27.49 10.67 11.10
CA GLU A 130 -28.88 10.38 10.72
C GLU A 130 -29.76 11.45 10.04
N SER A 131 -30.47 10.93 9.03
CA SER A 131 -31.74 11.38 8.47
C SER A 131 -31.67 12.27 7.23
N SER A 132 -32.32 11.74 6.19
CA SER A 132 -32.82 12.39 4.97
C SER A 132 -31.89 12.38 3.74
N ALA A 133 -32.40 11.68 2.72
CA ALA A 133 -31.97 11.65 1.31
C ALA A 133 -30.51 11.25 1.06
N ASN A 134 -30.26 9.94 1.12
CA ASN A 134 -29.03 9.36 0.56
C ASN A 134 -28.98 9.63 -0.94
N ILE A 135 -28.20 10.63 -1.36
CA ILE A 135 -27.79 10.77 -2.75
C ILE A 135 -26.60 9.83 -2.91
N TYR A 136 -26.91 8.57 -3.22
CA TYR A 136 -25.93 7.62 -3.69
C TYR A 136 -25.26 8.21 -4.93
N LEU A 137 -23.93 8.13 -5.05
CA LEU A 137 -23.35 7.93 -6.38
C LEU A 137 -24.08 6.68 -6.88
N LYS A 138 -25.04 6.86 -7.80
CA LYS A 138 -25.65 5.71 -8.43
C LYS A 138 -24.53 5.17 -9.30
N VAL A 139 -23.94 4.07 -8.83
CA VAL A 139 -22.86 3.39 -9.52
C VAL A 139 -23.35 1.98 -9.78
N GLU A 140 -23.41 1.61 -11.06
CA GLU A 140 -23.61 0.21 -11.40
C GLU A 140 -22.27 -0.52 -11.25
N VAL A 141 -22.30 -1.61 -10.48
CA VAL A 141 -21.21 -2.60 -10.47
C VAL A 141 -21.21 -3.24 -11.85
N SER A 142 -20.15 -2.99 -12.63
CA SER A 142 -19.97 -3.64 -13.92
C SER A 142 -19.22 -4.96 -13.70
N ASP A 143 -19.93 -6.08 -13.89
CA ASP A 143 -19.38 -7.44 -13.83
C ASP A 143 -18.60 -7.84 -15.09
N GLU A 144 -18.37 -6.92 -16.03
CA GLU A 144 -17.74 -7.28 -17.30
C GLU A 144 -16.21 -7.38 -17.16
N ILE A 145 -15.76 -8.63 -17.13
CA ILE A 145 -14.41 -9.05 -17.48
C ILE A 145 -14.37 -9.14 -19.01
N HIS A 146 -13.71 -8.19 -19.67
CA HIS A 146 -13.20 -8.42 -21.03
C HIS A 146 -11.72 -8.77 -20.89
N VAL A 147 -11.41 -10.05 -21.15
CA VAL A 147 -10.05 -10.58 -21.33
C VAL A 147 -9.61 -10.27 -22.75
#